data_AF-A0A838GV06-F1
#
_entry.id   AF-A0A838GV06-F1
#
_cell.length_a   1.000
_cell.length_b   1.000
_cell.length_c   1.000
_cell.angle_alpha   90.00
_cell.angle_beta   90.00
_cell.angle_gamma   90.00
#
_symmetry.space_group_name_H-M   'P 1'
#
loop_
_entity.id
_entity.type
_entity.pdbx_description
1 polymer ?
#
loop_
_entity_poly.entity_id
_entity_poly.type
_entity_poly.pdbx_seq_one_letter_code
_entity_poly.pdbx_strand_id
1 'polypeptide(L)'
;MDWVVGAACAVFGLAFGSFANVVIHRLPAGASVARPASACPSCRAPIALRDNIPVLSWLLLRGRCRRCQVPISARYPLVELATGVVFGLVGARIGLDWALPGFLLYAWLLLVVAVIDARTRKIPNRLTYPLTPALLALLAAAALLHGAPADGVRALLGGLAAFALLLLLAIISPTGMGMGDVKLAAFVGIGLGYLGWGHVVLGVFGGFLLGGVIALGLLATRLRSRSDLIPFGPYLAAGALLTVVLGETLIQAYLRSVGAL
;
A
#
# COMPACT_ATOMS: atom_id res chain seq x y z
N MET A 1 -14.69 19.83 5.88
CA MET A 1 -15.21 18.60 6.53
C MET A 1 -14.21 17.46 6.41
N ASP A 2 -13.43 17.44 5.33
CA ASP A 2 -12.54 16.33 4.95
C ASP A 2 -11.33 16.16 5.87
N TRP A 3 -10.86 17.22 6.53
CA TRP A 3 -9.80 17.12 7.54
C TRP A 3 -10.22 16.33 8.79
N VAL A 4 -11.52 16.35 9.15
CA VAL A 4 -12.05 15.55 10.26
C VAL A 4 -12.08 14.08 9.88
N VAL A 5 -12.52 13.76 8.66
CA VAL A 5 -12.48 12.40 8.11
C VAL A 5 -11.04 11.91 8.04
N GLY A 6 -10.12 12.72 7.53
CA GLY A 6 -8.69 12.43 7.50
C GLY A 6 -8.13 12.16 8.90
N ALA A 7 -8.45 12.98 9.90
CA ALA A 7 -8.00 12.75 11.28
C ALA A 7 -8.54 11.43 11.87
N ALA A 8 -9.82 11.13 11.65
CA ALA A 8 -10.44 9.87 12.08
C ALA A 8 -9.79 8.66 11.39
N CYS A 9 -9.56 8.74 10.07
CA CYS A 9 -8.86 7.73 9.30
C CYS A 9 -7.42 7.56 9.78
N ALA A 10 -6.72 8.63 10.16
CA ALA A 10 -5.36 8.52 10.67
C ALA A 10 -5.29 7.73 11.98
N VAL A 11 -6.19 8.01 12.93
CA VAL A 11 -6.29 7.25 14.20
C VAL A 11 -6.62 5.77 13.92
N PHE A 12 -7.56 5.51 13.02
CA PHE A 12 -7.89 4.16 12.59
C PHE A 12 -6.71 3.45 11.90
N GLY A 13 -5.95 4.20 11.09
CA GLY A 13 -4.76 3.73 10.39
C GLY A 13 -3.62 3.34 11.34
N LEU A 14 -3.46 4.01 12.48
CA LEU A 14 -2.52 3.59 13.53
C LEU A 14 -2.85 2.17 14.04
N ALA A 15 -4.14 1.89 14.29
CA ALA A 15 -4.60 0.57 14.73
C ALA A 15 -4.40 -0.49 13.63
N PHE A 16 -4.75 -0.17 12.39
CA PHE A 16 -4.53 -1.06 11.24
C PHE A 16 -3.04 -1.27 10.92
N GLY A 17 -2.18 -0.30 11.25
CA GLY A 17 -0.74 -0.41 11.15
C GLY A 17 -0.13 -1.36 12.18
N SER A 18 -0.68 -1.42 13.39
CA SER A 18 -0.33 -2.45 14.38
C SER A 18 -0.67 -3.85 13.84
N PHE A 19 -1.85 -4.02 13.23
CA PHE A 19 -2.20 -5.26 12.55
C PHE A 19 -1.31 -5.55 11.33
N ALA A 20 -0.95 -4.53 10.55
CA ALA A 20 -0.02 -4.64 9.43
C ALA A 20 1.32 -5.25 9.88
N ASN A 21 1.88 -4.84 11.03
CA ASN A 21 3.09 -5.44 11.57
C ASN A 21 2.98 -6.96 11.77
N VAL A 22 1.83 -7.45 12.25
CA VAL A 22 1.57 -8.90 12.40
C VAL A 22 1.59 -9.59 11.04
N VAL A 23 0.86 -9.04 10.07
CA VAL A 23 0.77 -9.62 8.71
C VAL A 23 2.14 -9.63 8.03
N ILE A 24 2.85 -8.50 8.08
CA ILE A 24 4.17 -8.31 7.47
C ILE A 24 5.22 -9.28 8.06
N HIS A 25 5.13 -9.61 9.35
CA HIS A 25 6.06 -10.52 9.99
C HIS A 25 5.69 -12.00 9.77
N ARG A 26 4.42 -12.35 9.97
CA ARG A 26 3.97 -13.75 10.02
C ARG A 26 3.67 -14.36 8.66
N LEU A 27 3.11 -13.57 7.74
CA LEU A 27 2.62 -14.11 6.48
C LEU A 27 3.75 -14.67 5.58
N PRO A 28 4.90 -13.99 5.41
CA PRO A 28 6.01 -14.55 4.63
C PRO A 28 6.62 -15.80 5.27
N ALA A 29 6.52 -15.95 6.59
CA ALA A 29 6.96 -17.12 7.34
C ALA A 29 5.92 -18.26 7.32
N GLY A 30 4.79 -18.09 6.64
CA GLY A 30 3.70 -19.08 6.60
C GLY A 30 2.91 -19.22 7.91
N ALA A 31 3.21 -18.41 8.92
CA ALA A 31 2.60 -18.47 10.24
C ALA A 31 1.18 -17.86 10.26
N SER A 32 0.37 -18.26 11.24
CA SER A 32 -0.99 -17.75 11.41
C SER A 32 -1.00 -16.30 11.87
N VAL A 33 -1.79 -15.48 11.19
CA VAL A 33 -2.03 -14.06 11.56
C VAL A 33 -2.99 -13.90 12.73
N ALA A 34 -3.77 -14.94 13.05
CA ALA A 34 -4.79 -14.89 14.10
C ALA A 34 -4.29 -15.44 15.45
N ARG A 35 -3.42 -16.45 15.45
CA ARG A 35 -2.94 -17.13 16.67
C ARG A 35 -1.47 -17.53 16.55
N PRO A 36 -0.69 -17.54 17.66
CA PRO A 36 -1.01 -17.04 18.99
C PRO A 36 -1.02 -15.49 19.05
N ALA A 37 -1.40 -14.91 20.20
CA ALA A 37 -1.29 -13.47 20.43
C ALA A 37 0.16 -12.97 20.31
N SER A 38 0.34 -11.66 20.10
CA SER A 38 1.67 -11.05 20.05
C SER A 38 2.39 -11.16 21.40
N ALA A 39 3.68 -11.47 21.36
CA ALA A 39 4.52 -11.68 22.54
C ALA A 39 5.93 -11.14 22.31
N CYS A 40 6.66 -10.87 23.39
CA CYS A 40 8.07 -10.48 23.33
C CYS A 40 8.93 -11.59 22.69
N PRO A 41 9.83 -11.29 21.74
CA PRO A 41 10.65 -12.31 21.09
C PRO A 41 11.68 -12.96 22.03
N SER A 42 12.06 -12.27 23.12
CA SER A 42 13.05 -12.76 24.09
C SER A 42 12.38 -13.50 25.26
N CYS A 43 11.58 -12.80 26.07
CA CYS A 43 10.98 -13.40 27.27
C CYS A 43 9.64 -14.12 27.03
N ARG A 44 9.10 -14.08 25.80
CA ARG A 44 7.80 -14.66 25.41
C ARG A 44 6.59 -14.17 26.22
N ALA A 45 6.77 -13.13 27.04
CA ALA A 45 5.67 -12.52 27.76
C ALA A 45 4.64 -11.97 26.76
N PRO A 46 3.34 -12.21 26.98
CA PRO A 46 2.29 -11.67 26.13
C PRO A 46 2.30 -10.13 26.22
N ILE A 47 2.02 -9.47 25.09
CA ILE A 47 1.88 -8.01 25.06
C ILE A 47 0.56 -7.63 25.70
N ALA A 48 0.59 -6.84 26.78
CA ALA A 48 -0.61 -6.36 27.44
C ALA A 48 -1.36 -5.35 26.55
N LEU A 49 -2.68 -5.23 26.69
CA LEU A 49 -3.49 -4.30 25.88
C LEU A 49 -2.97 -2.85 25.96
N ARG A 50 -2.56 -2.39 27.14
CA ARG A 50 -1.95 -1.06 27.34
C ARG A 50 -0.60 -0.87 26.67
N ASP A 51 0.11 -1.96 26.38
CA ASP A 51 1.39 -1.97 25.66
C ASP A 51 1.18 -2.15 24.14
N ASN A 52 -0.08 -2.24 23.70
CA ASN A 52 -0.49 -2.41 22.31
C ASN A 52 -1.14 -1.15 21.72
N ILE A 53 -1.04 0.00 22.41
CA ILE A 53 -1.45 1.30 21.87
C ILE A 53 -0.40 1.72 20.82
N PRO A 54 -0.76 1.82 19.53
CA PRO A 54 0.20 2.07 18.45
C PRO A 54 1.01 3.35 18.67
N VAL A 55 2.30 3.31 18.34
CA VAL A 55 3.32 4.37 18.50
C VAL A 55 3.56 4.76 19.96
N LEU A 56 2.51 5.12 20.70
CA LEU A 56 2.56 5.61 22.07
C LEU A 56 3.21 4.60 23.03
N SER A 57 2.82 3.32 22.95
CA SER A 57 3.40 2.30 23.85
C SER A 57 4.90 2.16 23.66
N TRP A 58 5.37 2.21 22.40
CA TRP A 58 6.78 2.12 22.08
C TRP A 58 7.56 3.34 22.60
N LEU A 59 7.01 4.55 22.45
CA LEU A 59 7.61 5.78 22.97
C LEU A 59 7.70 5.78 24.50
N LEU A 60 6.61 5.44 25.19
CA LEU A 60 6.57 5.39 26.66
C LEU A 60 7.51 4.33 27.23
N LEU A 61 7.66 3.19 26.53
CA LEU A 61 8.60 2.14 26.89
C LEU A 61 10.03 2.38 26.40
N ARG A 62 10.30 3.53 25.75
CA ARG A 62 11.61 3.89 25.17
C ARG A 62 12.16 2.80 24.25
N GLY A 63 11.26 2.17 23.49
CA GLY A 63 11.57 1.09 22.56
C GLY A 63 12.08 -0.19 23.22
N ARG A 64 11.68 -0.49 24.46
CA ARG A 64 12.11 -1.71 25.18
C ARG A 64 10.93 -2.54 25.67
N CYS A 65 11.15 -3.84 25.82
CA CYS A 65 10.15 -4.70 26.46
C CYS A 65 9.99 -4.32 27.95
N ARG A 66 8.74 -4.14 28.40
CA ARG A 66 8.42 -3.83 29.80
C ARG A 66 9.05 -4.79 30.82
N ARG A 67 9.14 -6.10 30.50
CA ARG A 67 9.62 -7.13 31.43
C ARG A 67 11.12 -7.37 31.34
N CYS A 68 11.64 -7.70 30.16
CA CYS A 68 13.05 -8.09 30.00
C CYS A 68 13.95 -7.00 29.43
N GLN A 69 13.43 -5.78 29.16
CA GLN A 69 14.19 -4.62 28.68
C GLN A 69 14.93 -4.80 27.35
N VAL A 70 14.70 -5.92 26.64
CA VAL A 70 15.22 -6.16 25.29
C VAL A 70 14.72 -5.06 24.34
N PRO A 71 15.57 -4.51 23.45
CA PRO A 71 15.14 -3.51 22.49
C PRO A 71 14.10 -4.08 21.52
N ILE A 72 13.09 -3.27 21.20
CA ILE A 72 12.05 -3.51 20.20
C ILE A 72 12.33 -2.60 19.02
N SER A 73 12.39 -3.18 17.82
CA SER A 73 12.72 -2.46 16.58
C SER A 73 11.82 -1.24 16.35
N ALA A 74 12.41 -0.11 15.94
CA ALA A 74 11.67 1.09 15.52
C ALA A 74 10.79 0.86 14.28
N ARG A 75 10.96 -0.26 13.58
CA ARG A 75 10.12 -0.62 12.45
C ARG A 75 8.63 -0.72 12.80
N TYR A 76 8.31 -1.20 14.01
CA TYR A 76 6.93 -1.35 14.46
C TYR A 76 6.19 0.01 14.48
N PRO A 77 6.67 1.01 15.25
CA PRO A 77 6.03 2.33 15.26
C PRO A 77 6.13 3.06 13.92
N LEU A 78 7.15 2.79 13.09
CA LEU A 78 7.24 3.37 11.75
C LEU A 78 6.16 2.86 10.80
N VAL A 79 5.85 1.56 10.81
CA VAL A 79 4.75 0.99 10.01
C VAL A 79 3.40 1.51 10.51
N GLU A 80 3.23 1.64 11.83
CA GLU A 80 2.03 2.22 12.43
C GLU A 80 1.83 3.66 11.97
N LEU A 81 2.85 4.51 12.14
CA LEU A 81 2.81 5.91 11.72
C LEU A 81 2.60 6.05 10.21
N ALA A 82 3.30 5.27 9.39
CA ALA A 82 3.14 5.30 7.94
C ALA A 82 1.70 4.93 7.54
N THR A 83 1.10 3.93 8.19
CA THR A 83 -0.29 3.55 7.93
C THR A 83 -1.26 4.64 8.36
N GLY A 84 -1.05 5.25 9.54
CA GLY A 84 -1.83 6.40 10.02
C GLY A 84 -1.75 7.60 9.07
N VAL A 85 -0.55 7.97 8.61
CA VAL A 85 -0.36 9.07 7.66
C VAL A 85 -1.05 8.78 6.33
N VAL A 86 -0.83 7.59 5.75
CA VAL A 86 -1.44 7.24 4.46
C VAL A 86 -2.97 7.19 4.57
N PHE A 87 -3.52 6.59 5.63
CA PHE A 87 -4.96 6.58 5.87
C PHE A 87 -5.52 8.00 6.04
N GLY A 88 -4.81 8.86 6.77
CA GLY A 88 -5.22 10.23 6.95
C GLY A 88 -5.25 11.03 5.66
N LEU A 89 -4.21 10.89 4.82
CA LEU A 89 -4.14 11.54 3.51
C LEU A 89 -5.22 11.02 2.56
N VAL A 90 -5.43 9.70 2.52
CA VAL A 90 -6.51 9.09 1.71
C VAL A 90 -7.88 9.54 2.21
N GLY A 91 -8.11 9.53 3.53
CA GLY A 91 -9.37 9.99 4.13
C GLY A 91 -9.65 11.47 3.86
N ALA A 92 -8.63 12.32 3.94
CA ALA A 92 -8.76 13.73 3.60
C ALA A 92 -9.01 13.97 2.10
N ARG A 93 -8.51 13.08 1.24
CA ARG A 93 -8.66 13.20 -0.21
C ARG A 93 -9.98 12.65 -0.74
N ILE A 94 -10.44 11.54 -0.18
CA ILE A 94 -11.68 10.86 -0.59
C ILE A 94 -12.88 11.45 0.15
N GLY A 95 -12.72 11.91 1.39
CA GLY A 95 -13.81 12.43 2.21
C GLY A 95 -14.73 11.32 2.74
N LEU A 96 -15.86 11.72 3.33
CA LEU A 96 -16.87 10.77 3.79
C LEU A 96 -17.71 10.30 2.59
N ASP A 97 -17.25 9.23 1.96
CA ASP A 97 -17.75 8.74 0.68
C ASP A 97 -17.86 7.20 0.69
N TRP A 98 -18.75 6.62 -0.13
CA TRP A 98 -18.95 5.17 -0.17
C TRP A 98 -17.71 4.42 -0.70
N ALA A 99 -16.82 5.08 -1.43
CA ALA A 99 -15.55 4.52 -1.90
C ALA A 99 -14.46 4.51 -0.82
N LEU A 100 -14.62 5.26 0.29
CA LEU A 100 -13.62 5.38 1.34
C LEU A 100 -13.15 4.02 1.90
N PRO A 101 -14.04 3.07 2.28
CA PRO A 101 -13.60 1.75 2.75
C PRO A 101 -12.73 1.00 1.72
N GLY A 102 -13.06 1.13 0.42
CA GLY A 102 -12.27 0.58 -0.67
C GLY A 102 -10.87 1.18 -0.73
N PHE A 103 -10.76 2.50 -0.63
CA PHE A 103 -9.46 3.17 -0.65
C PHE A 103 -8.62 3.00 0.62
N LEU A 104 -9.24 2.79 1.79
CA LEU A 104 -8.51 2.40 3.01
C LEU A 104 -7.96 0.97 2.89
N LEU A 105 -8.74 0.03 2.34
CA LEU A 105 -8.25 -1.31 2.01
C LEU A 105 -7.11 -1.26 0.99
N TYR A 106 -7.29 -0.44 -0.05
CA TYR A 106 -6.28 -0.18 -1.08
C TYR A 106 -4.96 0.28 -0.46
N ALA A 107 -5.02 1.31 0.36
CA ALA A 107 -3.86 1.87 1.03
C ALA A 107 -3.15 0.87 1.95
N TRP A 108 -3.94 0.14 2.75
CA TRP A 108 -3.39 -0.84 3.69
C TRP A 108 -2.67 -1.97 2.96
N LEU A 109 -3.27 -2.54 1.91
CA LEU A 109 -2.64 -3.61 1.15
C LEU A 109 -1.36 -3.14 0.47
N LEU A 110 -1.38 -1.96 -0.17
CA LEU A 110 -0.19 -1.40 -0.83
C LEU A 110 0.96 -1.20 0.15
N LEU A 111 0.70 -0.67 1.35
CA LEU A 111 1.71 -0.50 2.37
C LEU A 111 2.25 -1.85 2.87
N VAL A 112 1.37 -2.79 3.20
CA VAL A 112 1.76 -4.13 3.67
C VAL A 112 2.60 -4.85 2.62
N VAL A 113 2.16 -4.86 1.36
CA VAL A 113 2.86 -5.52 0.26
C VAL A 113 4.19 -4.84 -0.02
N ALA A 114 4.26 -3.50 -0.04
CA ALA A 114 5.51 -2.77 -0.20
C ALA A 114 6.54 -3.16 0.87
N VAL A 115 6.14 -3.23 2.14
CA VAL A 115 7.06 -3.59 3.23
C VAL A 115 7.46 -5.07 3.18
N ILE A 116 6.56 -5.97 2.79
CA ILE A 116 6.89 -7.39 2.61
C ILE A 116 7.87 -7.53 1.44
N ASP A 117 7.54 -6.96 0.28
CA ASP A 117 8.32 -7.10 -0.94
C ASP A 117 9.72 -6.49 -0.82
N ALA A 118 9.84 -5.32 -0.19
CA ALA A 118 11.13 -4.71 0.14
C ALA A 118 12.06 -5.62 0.97
N ARG A 119 11.48 -6.57 1.74
CA ARG A 119 12.24 -7.48 2.61
C ARG A 119 12.47 -8.85 2.01
N THR A 120 11.46 -9.39 1.34
CA THR A 120 11.44 -10.79 0.93
C THR A 120 11.42 -10.99 -0.57
N ARG A 121 11.25 -9.91 -1.36
CA ARG A 121 11.11 -9.94 -2.82
C ARG A 121 9.97 -10.88 -3.27
N LYS A 122 8.90 -10.94 -2.47
CA LYS A 122 7.74 -11.81 -2.67
C LYS A 122 6.47 -11.05 -2.32
N ILE A 123 5.50 -11.12 -3.22
CA ILE A 123 4.14 -10.61 -3.01
C ILE A 123 3.24 -11.79 -2.64
N PRO A 124 2.73 -11.90 -1.40
CA PRO A 124 1.99 -13.07 -0.97
C PRO A 124 0.60 -13.17 -1.62
N ASN A 125 0.36 -14.26 -2.35
CA ASN A 125 -0.97 -14.55 -2.94
C ASN A 125 -2.09 -14.59 -1.89
N ARG A 126 -1.76 -14.96 -0.64
CA ARG A 126 -2.70 -14.98 0.49
C ARG A 126 -3.29 -13.59 0.81
N LEU A 127 -2.65 -12.51 0.37
CA LEU A 127 -3.21 -11.15 0.43
C LEU A 127 -3.88 -10.76 -0.88
N THR A 128 -3.16 -10.89 -2.00
CA THR A 128 -3.64 -10.36 -3.28
C THR A 128 -4.90 -11.07 -3.76
N TYR A 129 -5.00 -12.40 -3.67
CA TYR A 129 -6.15 -13.13 -4.20
C TYR A 129 -7.48 -12.81 -3.51
N PRO A 130 -7.59 -12.76 -2.17
CA PRO A 130 -8.86 -12.37 -1.54
C PRO A 130 -9.12 -10.87 -1.61
N LEU A 131 -8.09 -10.02 -1.55
CA LEU A 131 -8.29 -8.59 -1.39
C LEU A 131 -8.51 -7.84 -2.71
N THR A 132 -8.02 -8.34 -3.85
CA THR A 132 -8.34 -7.79 -5.18
C THR A 132 -9.83 -7.83 -5.51
N PRO A 133 -10.55 -8.97 -5.43
CA PRO A 133 -11.99 -8.99 -5.67
C PRO A 133 -12.76 -8.25 -4.57
N ALA A 134 -12.29 -8.25 -3.32
CA ALA A 134 -12.91 -7.44 -2.26
C ALA A 134 -12.84 -5.94 -2.56
N LEU A 135 -11.69 -5.45 -3.04
CA LEU A 135 -11.54 -4.07 -3.51
C LEU A 135 -12.51 -3.77 -4.65
N LEU A 136 -12.56 -4.62 -5.68
CA LEU A 136 -13.46 -4.43 -6.81
C LEU A 136 -14.92 -4.38 -6.34
N ALA A 137 -15.32 -5.27 -5.43
CA ALA A 137 -16.68 -5.29 -4.89
C ALA A 137 -17.02 -4.01 -4.12
N LEU A 138 -16.11 -3.52 -3.27
CA LEU A 138 -16.30 -2.27 -2.52
C LEU A 138 -16.44 -1.07 -3.46
N LEU A 139 -15.57 -0.95 -4.47
CA LEU A 139 -15.60 0.17 -5.41
C LEU A 139 -16.78 0.07 -6.38
N ALA A 140 -17.15 -1.13 -6.84
CA ALA A 140 -18.35 -1.33 -7.65
C ALA A 140 -19.63 -1.00 -6.87
N ALA A 141 -19.71 -1.40 -5.60
CA ALA A 141 -20.83 -1.01 -4.73
C ALA A 141 -20.89 0.51 -4.55
N ALA A 142 -19.76 1.17 -4.31
CA ALA A 142 -19.69 2.63 -4.23
C ALA A 142 -20.16 3.30 -5.54
N ALA A 143 -19.69 2.83 -6.69
CA ALA A 143 -20.14 3.31 -8.00
C ALA A 143 -21.66 3.20 -8.20
N LEU A 144 -22.26 2.09 -7.77
CA LEU A 144 -23.72 1.90 -7.85
C LEU A 144 -24.46 2.86 -6.92
N LEU A 145 -23.98 3.02 -5.68
CA LEU A 145 -24.59 3.94 -4.70
C LEU A 145 -24.48 5.41 -5.12
N HIS A 146 -23.47 5.77 -5.92
CA HIS A 146 -23.34 7.11 -6.50
C HIS A 146 -24.17 7.33 -7.77
N GLY A 147 -24.79 6.27 -8.32
CA GLY A 147 -25.44 6.34 -9.63
C GLY A 147 -24.46 6.46 -10.80
N ALA A 148 -23.18 6.11 -10.59
CA ALA A 148 -22.10 6.19 -11.59
C ALA A 148 -21.49 4.80 -11.88
N PRO A 149 -22.27 3.82 -12.41
CA PRO A 149 -21.78 2.46 -12.66
C PRO A 149 -20.58 2.40 -13.62
N ALA A 150 -20.44 3.41 -14.49
CA ALA A 150 -19.31 3.55 -15.39
C ALA A 150 -17.96 3.58 -14.64
N ASP A 151 -17.91 4.11 -13.41
CA ASP A 151 -16.69 4.16 -12.60
C ASP A 151 -16.29 2.77 -12.10
N GLY A 152 -17.27 1.92 -11.76
CA GLY A 152 -17.03 0.52 -11.41
C GLY A 152 -16.54 -0.30 -12.60
N VAL A 153 -17.11 -0.07 -13.79
CA VAL A 153 -16.62 -0.70 -15.04
C VAL A 153 -15.20 -0.22 -15.34
N ARG A 154 -14.92 1.08 -15.20
CA ARG A 154 -13.59 1.65 -15.42
C ARG A 154 -12.57 1.11 -14.41
N ALA A 155 -12.97 0.84 -13.17
CA ALA A 155 -12.13 0.15 -12.18
C ALA A 155 -11.74 -1.25 -12.68
N LEU A 156 -12.71 -2.06 -13.13
CA LEU A 156 -12.43 -3.38 -13.69
C LEU A 156 -11.48 -3.30 -14.90
N LEU A 157 -11.79 -2.42 -15.86
CA LEU A 157 -10.98 -2.25 -17.06
C LEU A 157 -9.58 -1.71 -16.76
N GLY A 158 -9.44 -0.78 -15.81
CA GLY A 158 -8.16 -0.27 -15.35
C GLY A 158 -7.30 -1.37 -14.72
N GLY A 159 -7.92 -2.26 -13.93
CA GLY A 159 -7.29 -3.46 -13.40
C GLY A 159 -6.80 -4.41 -14.49
N LEU A 160 -7.65 -4.74 -15.46
CA LEU A 160 -7.31 -5.61 -16.58
C LEU A 160 -6.20 -5.00 -17.45
N ALA A 161 -6.26 -3.70 -17.73
CA ALA A 161 -5.25 -2.99 -18.51
C ALA A 161 -3.88 -2.99 -17.81
N ALA A 162 -3.84 -2.65 -16.51
CA ALA A 162 -2.60 -2.65 -15.74
C ALA A 162 -2.01 -4.07 -15.59
N PHE A 163 -2.87 -5.08 -15.37
CA PHE A 163 -2.46 -6.49 -15.37
C PHE A 163 -1.87 -6.90 -16.72
N ALA A 164 -2.59 -6.63 -17.82
CA ALA A 164 -2.15 -7.01 -19.16
C ALA A 164 -0.83 -6.33 -19.54
N LEU A 165 -0.65 -5.05 -19.18
CA LEU A 165 0.59 -4.32 -19.40
C LEU A 165 1.78 -4.98 -18.69
N LEU A 166 1.66 -5.23 -17.38
CA LEU A 166 2.76 -5.87 -16.65
C LEU A 166 2.93 -7.34 -17.03
N LEU A 167 1.86 -8.05 -17.41
CA LEU A 167 1.97 -9.41 -17.91
C LEU A 167 2.76 -9.45 -19.22
N LEU A 168 2.48 -8.52 -20.14
CA LEU A 168 3.23 -8.38 -21.38
C LEU A 168 4.71 -8.10 -21.09
N LEU A 169 5.01 -7.19 -20.15
CA LEU A 169 6.38 -6.93 -19.72
C LEU A 169 7.06 -8.15 -19.08
N ALA A 170 6.33 -8.94 -18.29
CA ALA A 170 6.84 -10.18 -17.69
C ALA A 170 7.08 -11.28 -18.74
N ILE A 171 6.30 -11.33 -19.82
CA ILE A 171 6.52 -12.26 -20.93
C ILE A 171 7.74 -11.84 -21.75
N ILE A 172 7.89 -10.54 -22.03
CA ILE A 172 9.03 -9.98 -22.78
C ILE A 172 10.32 -10.05 -21.96
N SER A 173 10.23 -9.86 -20.63
CA SER A 173 11.37 -9.89 -19.70
C SER A 173 11.09 -10.82 -18.50
N PRO A 174 11.17 -12.15 -18.70
CA PRO A 174 10.81 -13.13 -17.65
C PRO A 174 11.69 -13.08 -16.41
N THR A 175 12.94 -12.62 -16.55
CA THR A 175 13.89 -12.45 -15.44
C THR A 175 13.79 -11.08 -14.79
N GLY A 176 13.18 -10.10 -15.46
CA GLY A 176 13.10 -8.71 -15.00
C GLY A 176 11.88 -8.41 -14.13
N MET A 177 10.78 -9.15 -14.30
CA MET A 177 9.51 -8.85 -13.61
C MET A 177 8.88 -10.10 -12.99
N GLY A 178 8.51 -10.00 -11.71
CA GLY A 178 7.88 -11.09 -10.99
C GLY A 178 6.37 -11.16 -11.25
N MET A 179 5.81 -12.38 -11.31
CA MET A 179 4.35 -12.56 -11.43
C MET A 179 3.57 -11.98 -10.23
N GLY A 180 4.24 -11.74 -9.11
CA GLY A 180 3.68 -10.99 -7.98
C GLY A 180 3.35 -9.54 -8.36
N ASP A 181 4.24 -8.87 -9.09
CA ASP A 181 4.07 -7.47 -9.51
C ASP A 181 2.91 -7.34 -10.49
N VAL A 182 2.80 -8.29 -11.43
CA VAL A 182 1.68 -8.36 -12.39
C VAL A 182 0.33 -8.44 -11.68
N LYS A 183 0.23 -9.27 -10.63
CA LYS A 183 -0.99 -9.38 -9.82
C LYS A 183 -1.27 -8.12 -9.00
N LEU A 184 -0.22 -7.50 -8.46
CA LEU A 184 -0.33 -6.22 -7.76
C LEU A 184 -0.78 -5.11 -8.71
N ALA A 185 -0.34 -5.11 -9.98
CA ALA A 185 -0.81 -4.16 -10.97
C ALA A 185 -2.31 -4.27 -11.26
N ALA A 186 -2.89 -5.48 -11.24
CA ALA A 186 -4.34 -5.63 -11.30
C ALA A 186 -5.03 -4.89 -10.13
N PHE A 187 -4.56 -5.11 -8.90
CA PHE A 187 -5.07 -4.43 -7.72
C PHE A 187 -4.93 -2.92 -7.83
N VAL A 188 -3.74 -2.45 -8.24
CA VAL A 188 -3.43 -1.03 -8.43
C VAL A 188 -4.35 -0.39 -9.47
N GLY A 189 -4.49 -1.05 -10.63
CA GLY A 189 -5.33 -0.59 -11.73
C GLY A 189 -6.81 -0.53 -11.38
N ILE A 190 -7.31 -1.39 -10.49
CA ILE A 190 -8.70 -1.31 -10.00
C ILE A 190 -8.93 -0.02 -9.23
N GLY A 191 -8.09 0.28 -8.24
CA GLY A 191 -8.24 1.49 -7.43
C GLY A 191 -8.05 2.77 -8.26
N LEU A 192 -7.03 2.83 -9.11
CA LEU A 192 -6.78 4.00 -9.95
C LEU A 192 -7.81 4.14 -11.09
N GLY A 193 -8.27 3.03 -11.65
CA GLY A 193 -9.30 3.00 -12.68
C GLY A 193 -10.61 3.57 -12.19
N TYR A 194 -10.98 3.31 -10.93
CA TYR A 194 -12.13 3.96 -10.30
C TYR A 194 -12.03 5.49 -10.33
N LEU A 195 -10.84 6.05 -10.07
CA LEU A 195 -10.61 7.50 -10.12
C LEU A 195 -10.53 8.05 -11.55
N GLY A 196 -10.01 7.29 -12.52
CA GLY A 196 -9.91 7.72 -13.91
C GLY A 196 -8.75 7.12 -14.69
N TRP A 197 -8.82 7.16 -16.02
CA TRP A 197 -7.74 6.67 -16.88
C TRP A 197 -6.43 7.44 -16.69
N GLY A 198 -6.51 8.76 -16.48
CA GLY A 198 -5.33 9.58 -16.15
C GLY A 198 -4.65 9.11 -14.87
N HIS A 199 -5.42 8.67 -13.86
CA HIS A 199 -4.89 8.12 -12.63
C HIS A 199 -4.19 6.76 -12.85
N VAL A 200 -4.75 5.88 -13.70
CA VAL A 200 -4.09 4.60 -14.04
C VAL A 200 -2.73 4.85 -14.68
N VAL A 201 -2.68 5.73 -15.70
CA VAL A 201 -1.43 6.06 -16.40
C VAL A 201 -0.43 6.68 -15.42
N LEU A 202 -0.84 7.70 -14.66
CA LEU A 202 0.03 8.40 -13.73
C LEU A 202 0.58 7.49 -12.62
N GLY A 203 -0.25 6.62 -12.04
CA GLY A 203 0.18 5.75 -10.94
C GLY A 203 1.05 4.59 -11.39
N VAL A 204 0.71 3.93 -12.49
CA VAL A 204 1.53 2.83 -13.04
C VAL A 204 2.86 3.38 -13.56
N PHE A 205 2.83 4.44 -14.37
CA PHE A 205 4.04 5.09 -14.88
C PHE A 205 4.87 5.70 -13.74
N GLY A 206 4.23 6.34 -12.76
CA GLY A 206 4.88 6.87 -11.57
C GLY A 206 5.62 5.78 -10.79
N GLY A 207 5.08 4.56 -10.73
CA GLY A 207 5.78 3.41 -10.17
C GLY A 207 7.08 3.06 -10.90
N PHE A 208 7.06 3.01 -12.24
CA PHE A 208 8.26 2.81 -13.06
C PHE A 208 9.27 3.95 -12.92
N LEU A 209 8.79 5.20 -12.90
CA LEU A 209 9.65 6.38 -12.76
C LEU A 209 10.35 6.39 -11.41
N LEU A 210 9.61 6.19 -10.31
CA LEU A 210 10.18 6.11 -8.95
C LEU A 210 11.18 4.95 -8.83
N GLY A 211 10.81 3.77 -9.32
CA GLY A 211 11.71 2.61 -9.30
C GLY A 211 12.98 2.84 -10.11
N GLY A 212 12.86 3.45 -11.30
CA GLY A 212 13.99 3.80 -12.16
C GLY A 212 14.92 4.83 -11.53
N VAL A 213 14.39 5.92 -10.99
CA VAL A 213 15.19 6.96 -10.32
C VAL A 213 15.96 6.40 -9.13
N ILE A 214 15.30 5.60 -8.28
CA ILE A 214 15.94 5.00 -7.11
C ILE A 214 16.99 3.96 -7.54
N ALA A 215 16.69 3.13 -8.54
CA ALA A 215 17.66 2.16 -9.08
C ALA A 215 18.89 2.85 -9.65
N LEU A 216 18.72 3.92 -10.44
CA LEU A 216 19.83 4.71 -10.99
C LEU A 216 20.66 5.36 -9.88
N GLY A 217 20.02 5.92 -8.86
CA GLY A 217 20.70 6.48 -7.68
C GLY A 217 21.55 5.43 -6.96
N LEU A 218 20.98 4.25 -6.66
CA LEU A 218 21.70 3.16 -5.98
C LEU A 218 22.90 2.63 -6.80
N LEU A 219 22.76 2.58 -8.12
CA LEU A 219 23.84 2.21 -9.03
C LEU A 219 24.92 3.30 -9.07
N ALA A 220 24.53 4.58 -9.13
CA ALA A 220 25.46 5.72 -9.16
C ALA A 220 26.26 5.84 -7.85
N THR A 221 25.63 5.60 -6.70
CA THR A 221 26.31 5.58 -5.39
C THR A 221 27.05 4.28 -5.12
N ARG A 222 27.04 3.31 -6.06
CA ARG A 222 27.65 1.98 -5.92
C ARG A 222 27.20 1.19 -4.69
N LEU A 223 26.02 1.53 -4.14
CA LEU A 223 25.43 0.78 -3.03
C LEU A 223 24.80 -0.52 -3.50
N ARG A 224 24.51 -0.62 -4.81
CA ARG A 224 23.99 -1.81 -5.49
C ARG A 224 24.70 -2.01 -6.81
N SER A 225 24.83 -3.28 -7.22
CA SER A 225 25.32 -3.65 -8.54
C SER A 225 24.16 -3.85 -9.53
N ARG A 226 24.47 -3.92 -10.82
CA ARG A 226 23.48 -4.27 -11.86
C ARG A 226 22.90 -5.69 -11.69
N SER A 227 23.56 -6.53 -10.90
CA SER A 227 23.11 -7.91 -10.60
C SER A 227 22.18 -7.99 -9.39
N ASP A 228 22.04 -6.90 -8.61
CA ASP A 228 21.14 -6.89 -7.47
C ASP A 228 19.69 -6.69 -7.92
N LEU A 229 18.83 -7.64 -7.54
CA LEU A 229 17.39 -7.55 -7.76
C LEU A 229 16.78 -6.49 -6.83
N ILE A 230 16.23 -5.44 -7.42
CA ILE A 230 15.49 -4.40 -6.72
C ILE A 230 13.99 -4.75 -6.78
N PRO A 231 13.29 -4.90 -5.65
CA PRO A 231 11.85 -5.19 -5.63
C PRO A 231 11.06 -4.03 -6.25
N PHE A 232 10.20 -4.33 -7.23
CA PHE A 232 9.40 -3.32 -7.94
C PHE A 232 8.13 -2.92 -7.19
N GLY A 233 7.51 -3.87 -6.48
CA GLY A 233 6.27 -3.67 -5.73
C GLY A 233 6.20 -2.42 -4.84
N PRO A 234 7.24 -2.05 -4.07
CA PRO A 234 7.24 -0.84 -3.26
C PRO A 234 7.09 0.45 -4.07
N TYR A 235 7.70 0.53 -5.25
CA TYR A 235 7.63 1.72 -6.10
C TYR A 235 6.29 1.80 -6.80
N LEU A 236 5.75 0.66 -7.27
CA LEU A 236 4.40 0.60 -7.83
C LEU A 236 3.35 1.03 -6.79
N ALA A 237 3.48 0.54 -5.55
CA ALA A 237 2.64 0.95 -4.43
C ALA A 237 2.76 2.45 -4.11
N ALA A 238 3.99 3.00 -4.09
CA ALA A 238 4.22 4.42 -3.84
C ALA A 238 3.62 5.30 -4.96
N GLY A 239 3.85 4.95 -6.23
CA GLY A 239 3.28 5.67 -7.38
C GLY A 239 1.76 5.67 -7.35
N ALA A 240 1.14 4.55 -7.02
CA ALA A 240 -0.29 4.42 -6.85
C ALA A 240 -0.83 5.29 -5.70
N LEU A 241 -0.24 5.21 -4.50
CA LEU A 241 -0.66 6.00 -3.34
C LEU A 241 -0.50 7.50 -3.55
N LEU A 242 0.62 7.93 -4.14
CA LEU A 242 0.84 9.33 -4.50
C LEU A 242 -0.19 9.80 -5.52
N THR A 243 -0.57 8.96 -6.47
CA THR A 243 -1.60 9.29 -7.47
C THR A 243 -2.99 9.38 -6.86
N VAL A 244 -3.33 8.57 -5.86
CA VAL A 244 -4.60 8.74 -5.13
C VAL A 244 -4.67 10.14 -4.51
N VAL A 245 -3.57 10.60 -3.89
CA VAL A 245 -3.55 11.88 -3.16
C VAL A 245 -3.39 13.09 -4.08
N LEU A 246 -2.45 13.03 -5.03
CA LEU A 246 -1.99 14.17 -5.85
C LEU A 246 -2.45 14.08 -7.31
N GLY A 247 -3.04 12.96 -7.73
CA GLY A 247 -3.28 12.67 -9.14
C GLY A 247 -4.15 13.70 -9.83
N GLU A 248 -5.27 14.08 -9.21
CA GLU A 248 -6.16 15.11 -9.73
C GLU A 248 -5.42 16.44 -9.96
N THR A 249 -4.65 16.90 -8.97
CA THR A 249 -3.88 18.14 -9.07
C THR A 249 -2.85 18.07 -10.21
N LEU A 250 -2.15 16.95 -10.33
CA LEU A 250 -1.13 16.74 -11.36
C LEU A 250 -1.74 16.64 -12.76
N ILE A 251 -2.85 15.93 -12.91
CA ILE A 251 -3.57 15.78 -14.18
C ILE A 251 -4.14 17.12 -14.61
N GLN A 252 -4.78 17.88 -13.72
CA GLN A 252 -5.30 19.21 -14.05
C GLN A 252 -4.18 20.18 -14.42
N ALA A 253 -3.06 20.18 -13.70
CA ALA A 253 -1.90 21.01 -14.02
C ALA A 253 -1.35 20.68 -15.42
N TYR A 254 -1.24 19.39 -15.75
CA TYR A 254 -0.83 18.94 -17.07
C TYR A 254 -1.80 19.41 -18.16
N LEU A 255 -3.10 19.17 -18.00
CA LEU A 255 -4.12 19.53 -18.99
C LEU A 255 -4.16 21.05 -19.26
N ARG A 256 -4.01 21.88 -18.22
CA ARG A 256 -3.88 23.34 -18.38
C ARG A 256 -2.61 23.73 -19.14
N SER A 257 -1.49 23.07 -18.87
CA SER A 257 -0.21 23.37 -19.54
C SER A 257 -0.22 23.07 -21.05
N VAL A 258 -1.05 22.12 -21.49
CA VAL A 258 -1.18 21.74 -22.91
C VAL A 258 -2.40 22.39 -23.59
N GLY A 259 -3.10 23.31 -22.91
CA GLY A 259 -4.26 24.02 -23.45
C GLY A 259 -5.49 23.15 -23.68
N ALA A 260 -5.62 22.03 -22.98
CA ALA A 260 -6.79 21.15 -23.04
C ALA A 260 -7.88 21.53 -22.03
N LEU A 261 -7.62 22.52 -21.17
CA LEU A 261 -8.51 23.13 -20.18
C LEU A 261 -8.26 24.64 -20.10
#